data_AF-A0A1I6S0N3-F1
#
_entry.id   AF-A0A1I6S0N3-F1
#
_cell.length_a   1.000
_cell.length_b   1.000
_cell.length_c   1.000
_cell.angle_alpha   90.00
_cell.angle_beta   90.00
_cell.angle_gamma   90.00
#
_symmetry.space_group_name_H-M   'P 1'
#
loop_
_entity.id
_entity.type
_entity.pdbx_description
1 polymer ?
#
loop_
_entity_poly.entity_id
_entity_poly.type
_entity_poly.pdbx_seq_one_letter_code
_entity_poly.pdbx_strand_id
1 'polypeptide(L)'
;MNLKALIHDWMRQHREEGVGLLQSLVRIASTQGNEQEAQLLVAGKLFEMKLDVDLWEPDGALLEKHPYFYSPRTSFSGSPNVVGVLRGSGGGRSIILNGHMDVVPEGDRTQWRSQPYSGEVVDGKLYGRGASDMKGGNVSLLLAIQAIRSLGITLKGDVIFQSVIEEESGGAGTLAMIVKGYKADAALIPEPTNMRIFPKQQGSMWFRIVVKGRAAHGGTRYEGVSAIEKSMLVVAHVLELEQVRNAGIQDPLFADNPIPIPINIGTIQGGNWPSSVPDTVTLEGRMGVAPEESLEHAKEQMANWLELLEEKDEWFRTAPPELEWFGARWVPGSVDPAHELVQIVAEQYTAVTHRPAVLEASPWGTDGGLLTVLADTPCIVFGPGLTQMAHYPNEHIELEAMFEAAEIIALTMAAWCGVEVDGDGMGERVGVSAGASAGVEAGAGASVGVGVGAGAEEGAGADEGAGAEEGEGEGVESGAEAGAVASVGVDAGATTGAVAEVEADAGATTGVVAEAVAAGATTGIVAEVVAVAEAEATAGVGAGEGVEVNEEAVTKTNLH
;
A
#
# COMPACT_ATOMS: atom_id res chain seq x y z
N MET A 1 25.11 2.74 -27.96
CA MET A 1 23.94 1.86 -27.81
C MET A 1 22.76 2.73 -27.38
N ASN A 2 21.57 2.63 -28.00
CA ASN A 2 20.41 3.41 -27.57
C ASN A 2 19.73 2.66 -26.41
N LEU A 3 20.09 3.02 -25.18
CA LEU A 3 19.62 2.36 -23.96
C LEU A 3 18.09 2.35 -23.86
N LYS A 4 17.46 3.48 -24.18
CA LYS A 4 16.00 3.61 -24.20
C LYS A 4 15.36 2.58 -25.12
N ALA A 5 15.83 2.47 -26.36
CA ALA A 5 15.27 1.52 -27.31
C ALA A 5 15.39 0.06 -26.82
N LEU A 6 16.51 -0.30 -26.20
CA LEU A 6 16.70 -1.65 -25.66
C LEU A 6 15.79 -1.95 -24.47
N ILE A 7 15.68 -1.01 -23.52
CA ILE A 7 14.79 -1.17 -22.37
C ILE A 7 13.34 -1.23 -22.84
N HIS A 8 12.93 -0.35 -23.75
CA HIS A 8 11.59 -0.36 -24.34
C HIS A 8 11.26 -1.69 -25.01
N ASP A 9 12.15 -2.20 -25.88
CA ASP A 9 11.95 -3.49 -26.53
C ASP A 9 11.92 -4.66 -25.54
N TRP A 10 12.74 -4.60 -24.49
CA TRP A 10 12.71 -5.59 -23.42
C TRP A 10 11.36 -5.57 -22.69
N MET A 11 10.85 -4.40 -22.30
CA MET A 11 9.56 -4.25 -21.64
C MET A 11 8.43 -4.83 -22.50
N ARG A 12 8.43 -4.55 -23.81
CA ARG A 12 7.42 -5.11 -24.73
C ARG A 12 7.47 -6.63 -24.82
N GLN A 13 8.66 -7.23 -24.79
CA GLN A 13 8.83 -8.68 -24.89
C GLN A 13 8.45 -9.43 -23.60
N HIS A 14 8.52 -8.77 -22.44
CA HIS A 14 8.30 -9.40 -21.13
C HIS A 14 6.96 -8.97 -20.48
N ARG A 15 6.02 -8.45 -21.28
CA ARG A 15 4.71 -8.01 -20.76
C ARG A 15 3.91 -9.13 -20.13
N GLU A 16 3.84 -10.30 -20.76
CA GLU A 16 3.10 -11.43 -20.22
C GLU A 16 3.67 -11.90 -18.87
N GLU A 17 5.00 -11.91 -18.74
CA GLU A 17 5.68 -12.24 -17.48
C GLU A 17 5.36 -11.21 -16.39
N GLY A 18 5.45 -9.91 -16.70
CA GLY A 18 5.14 -8.84 -15.75
C GLY A 18 3.68 -8.87 -15.28
N VAL A 19 2.74 -9.12 -16.20
CA VAL A 19 1.32 -9.29 -15.86
C VAL A 19 1.13 -10.53 -14.97
N GLY A 20 1.73 -11.67 -15.33
CA GLY A 20 1.63 -12.90 -14.54
C GLY A 20 2.20 -12.75 -13.12
N LEU A 21 3.30 -12.01 -12.96
CA LEU A 21 3.87 -11.67 -11.66
C LEU A 21 2.87 -10.86 -10.81
N LEU A 22 2.29 -9.80 -11.38
CA LEU A 22 1.30 -9.00 -10.67
C LEU A 22 0.05 -9.81 -10.30
N GLN A 23 -0.46 -10.65 -11.21
CA GLN A 23 -1.58 -11.53 -10.90
C GLN A 23 -1.28 -12.45 -9.72
N SER A 24 -0.07 -12.99 -9.66
CA SER A 24 0.34 -13.90 -8.59
C SER A 24 0.42 -13.17 -7.24
N LEU A 25 0.98 -11.97 -7.22
CA LEU A 25 1.03 -11.11 -6.02
C LEU A 25 -0.36 -10.65 -5.57
N VAL A 26 -1.25 -10.26 -6.48
CA VAL A 26 -2.61 -9.80 -6.15
C VAL A 26 -3.50 -10.93 -5.62
N ARG A 27 -3.25 -12.18 -6.03
CA ARG A 27 -3.97 -13.36 -5.52
C ARG A 27 -3.62 -13.71 -4.08
N ILE A 28 -2.51 -13.18 -3.56
CA ILE A 28 -2.10 -13.36 -2.17
C ILE A 28 -2.71 -12.23 -1.34
N ALA A 29 -3.57 -12.60 -0.38
CA ALA A 29 -4.19 -11.66 0.56
C ALA A 29 -3.20 -11.26 1.67
N SER A 30 -2.15 -10.52 1.29
CA SER A 30 -1.09 -10.03 2.17
C SER A 30 -1.54 -8.89 3.08
N THR A 31 -2.67 -9.07 3.75
CA THR A 31 -3.09 -8.16 4.83
C THR A 31 -2.10 -8.23 5.99
N GLN A 32 -2.15 -7.24 6.89
CA GLN A 32 -1.30 -7.20 8.08
C GLN A 32 -1.27 -8.55 8.83
N GLY A 33 -0.07 -9.13 8.97
CA GLY A 33 0.16 -10.44 9.58
C GLY A 33 0.12 -11.64 8.62
N ASN A 34 -0.23 -11.44 7.36
CA ASN A 34 -0.35 -12.48 6.33
C ASN A 34 0.57 -12.25 5.12
N GLU A 35 1.67 -11.52 5.31
CA GLU A 35 2.55 -11.05 4.25
C GLU A 35 3.56 -12.12 3.78
N GLN A 36 3.76 -13.20 4.55
CA GLN A 36 4.82 -14.19 4.33
C GLN A 36 4.87 -14.72 2.89
N GLU A 37 3.73 -15.15 2.35
CA GLU A 37 3.66 -15.78 1.03
C GLU A 37 4.06 -14.80 -0.08
N ALA A 38 3.60 -13.54 0.01
CA ALA A 38 3.95 -12.50 -0.95
C ALA A 38 5.44 -12.15 -0.87
N GLN A 39 5.99 -12.06 0.35
CA GLN A 39 7.40 -11.79 0.57
C GLN A 39 8.29 -12.94 0.06
N LEU A 40 7.90 -14.19 0.26
CA LEU A 40 8.62 -15.34 -0.28
C LEU A 40 8.60 -15.37 -1.82
N LEU A 41 7.49 -14.99 -2.45
CA LEU A 41 7.40 -14.84 -3.90
C LEU A 41 8.40 -13.79 -4.41
N VAL A 42 8.43 -12.63 -3.76
CA VAL A 42 9.38 -11.55 -4.09
C VAL A 42 10.83 -12.00 -3.90
N ALA A 43 11.15 -12.65 -2.79
CA ALA A 43 12.49 -13.19 -2.54
C ALA A 43 12.91 -14.20 -3.62
N GLY A 44 11.99 -15.08 -4.04
CA GLY A 44 12.19 -15.98 -5.17
C GLY A 44 12.55 -15.24 -6.45
N LYS A 45 11.80 -14.18 -6.79
CA LYS A 45 12.07 -13.35 -7.97
C LYS A 45 13.43 -12.67 -7.92
N LEU A 46 13.84 -12.16 -6.76
CA LEU A 46 15.16 -11.56 -6.57
C LEU A 46 16.29 -12.59 -6.71
N PHE A 47 16.08 -13.81 -6.21
CA PHE A 47 17.01 -14.93 -6.39
C PHE A 47 17.17 -15.34 -7.86
N GLU A 48 16.07 -15.41 -8.63
CA GLU A 48 16.10 -15.70 -10.06
C GLU A 48 16.95 -14.68 -10.84
N MET A 49 16.87 -13.41 -10.45
CA MET A 49 17.67 -12.31 -11.02
C MET A 49 19.14 -12.32 -10.55
N LYS A 50 19.50 -13.21 -9.61
CA LYS A 50 20.84 -13.36 -9.02
C LYS A 50 21.32 -12.08 -8.33
N LEU A 51 20.45 -11.48 -7.53
CA LEU A 51 20.79 -10.37 -6.62
C LEU A 51 21.31 -10.92 -5.28
N ASP A 52 21.96 -10.06 -4.49
CA ASP A 52 22.23 -10.39 -3.10
C ASP A 52 20.93 -10.25 -2.30
N VAL A 53 20.39 -11.37 -1.81
CA VAL A 53 19.08 -11.40 -1.12
C VAL A 53 19.26 -11.49 0.39
N ASP A 54 18.55 -10.64 1.12
CA ASP A 54 18.38 -10.72 2.58
C ASP A 54 16.88 -10.81 2.89
N LEU A 55 16.51 -11.77 3.73
CA LEU A 55 15.13 -12.01 4.18
C LEU A 55 15.17 -12.27 5.68
N TRP A 56 14.44 -11.46 6.45
CA TRP A 56 14.38 -11.60 7.89
C TRP A 56 13.10 -11.01 8.46
N GLU A 57 12.69 -11.49 9.62
CA GLU A 57 11.61 -10.88 10.40
C GLU A 57 12.15 -9.73 11.25
N PRO A 58 11.54 -8.53 11.21
CA PRO A 58 11.96 -7.42 12.06
C PRO A 58 11.89 -7.76 13.56
N ASP A 59 12.89 -7.29 14.33
CA ASP A 59 12.90 -7.44 15.79
C ASP A 59 12.02 -6.36 16.43
N GLY A 60 10.79 -6.73 16.80
CA GLY A 60 9.85 -5.78 17.41
C GLY A 60 10.32 -5.23 18.77
N ALA A 61 11.04 -6.02 19.57
CA ALA A 61 11.54 -5.55 20.87
C ALA A 61 12.69 -4.53 20.73
N LEU A 62 13.40 -4.56 19.60
CA LEU A 62 14.34 -3.52 19.19
C LEU A 62 13.59 -2.28 18.69
N LEU A 63 12.61 -2.47 17.79
CA LEU A 63 11.89 -1.39 17.14
C LEU A 63 11.02 -0.58 18.11
N GLU A 64 10.33 -1.21 19.06
CA GLU A 64 9.51 -0.55 20.08
C GLU A 64 10.22 0.58 20.84
N LYS A 65 11.53 0.47 20.99
CA LYS A 65 12.35 1.47 21.70
C LYS A 65 12.70 2.68 20.84
N HIS A 66 12.45 2.58 19.54
CA HIS A 66 12.78 3.61 18.58
C HIS A 66 11.69 4.69 18.56
N PRO A 67 12.03 5.99 18.65
CA PRO A 67 11.03 7.06 18.70
C PRO A 67 10.17 7.16 17.43
N TYR A 68 10.66 6.58 16.32
CA TYR A 68 9.93 6.51 15.07
C TYR A 68 8.98 5.31 14.93
N PHE A 69 9.05 4.32 15.81
CA PHE A 69 8.27 3.09 15.68
C PHE A 69 6.80 3.27 16.03
N TYR A 70 5.93 2.92 15.08
CA TYR A 70 4.50 2.80 15.26
C TYR A 70 4.02 1.56 14.53
N SER A 71 3.31 0.71 15.25
CA SER A 71 2.62 -0.46 14.73
C SER A 71 1.58 -0.89 15.77
N PRO A 72 0.41 -1.40 15.38
CA PRO A 72 -0.53 -2.01 16.31
C PRO A 72 -0.02 -3.35 16.88
N ARG A 73 1.09 -3.89 16.35
CA ARG A 73 1.71 -5.14 16.82
C ARG A 73 3.18 -4.94 17.17
N THR A 74 3.66 -5.86 18.00
CA THR A 74 5.02 -5.87 18.55
C THR A 74 5.82 -7.10 18.14
N SER A 75 5.18 -8.04 17.46
CA SER A 75 5.79 -9.24 16.90
C SER A 75 5.51 -9.31 15.41
N PHE A 76 6.55 -9.57 14.63
CA PHE A 76 6.51 -9.67 13.16
C PHE A 76 6.72 -11.11 12.68
N SER A 77 6.42 -12.09 13.54
CA SER A 77 6.44 -13.51 13.17
C SER A 77 5.51 -13.74 11.97
N GLY A 78 6.01 -14.38 10.92
CA GLY A 78 5.27 -14.57 9.67
C GLY A 78 5.25 -13.33 8.75
N SER A 79 5.98 -12.27 9.09
CA SER A 79 6.02 -11.02 8.32
C SER A 79 7.47 -10.61 8.07
N PRO A 80 8.20 -11.31 7.18
CA PRO A 80 9.57 -10.95 6.87
C PRO A 80 9.62 -9.70 5.99
N ASN A 81 10.66 -8.90 6.18
CA ASN A 81 11.14 -7.94 5.20
C ASN A 81 12.06 -8.64 4.20
N VAL A 82 12.09 -8.15 2.96
CA VAL A 82 12.94 -8.69 1.90
C VAL A 82 13.73 -7.58 1.22
N VAL A 83 15.02 -7.80 1.00
CA VAL A 83 15.91 -6.92 0.26
C VAL A 83 16.60 -7.68 -0.87
N GLY A 84 16.72 -7.04 -2.03
CA GLY A 84 17.58 -7.49 -3.11
C GLY A 84 18.55 -6.39 -3.52
N VAL A 85 19.85 -6.68 -3.52
CA VAL A 85 20.87 -5.72 -3.96
C VAL A 85 21.43 -6.13 -5.32
N LEU A 86 21.24 -5.25 -6.31
CA LEU A 86 21.99 -5.28 -7.57
C LEU A 86 23.26 -4.45 -7.38
N ARG A 87 24.40 -5.13 -7.25
CA ARG A 87 25.70 -4.47 -7.07
C ARG A 87 26.13 -3.75 -8.33
N GLY A 88 26.51 -2.49 -8.18
CA GLY A 88 27.19 -1.72 -9.19
C GLY A 88 28.69 -2.05 -9.25
N SER A 89 29.37 -1.54 -10.27
CA SER A 89 30.82 -1.69 -10.41
C SER A 89 31.64 -0.71 -9.55
N GLY A 90 30.98 0.28 -8.94
CA GLY A 90 31.58 1.28 -8.05
C GLY A 90 31.69 2.68 -8.68
N GLY A 91 31.77 3.70 -7.82
CA GLY A 91 31.96 5.10 -8.24
C GLY A 91 30.72 5.79 -8.80
N GLY A 92 29.57 5.13 -8.80
CA GLY A 92 28.25 5.71 -9.08
C GLY A 92 27.44 5.95 -7.82
N ARG A 93 26.29 6.61 -7.96
CA ARG A 93 25.36 6.86 -6.84
C ARG A 93 24.42 5.70 -6.65
N SER A 94 24.22 5.29 -5.41
CA SER A 94 23.26 4.23 -5.08
C SER A 94 21.83 4.76 -5.00
N ILE A 95 20.85 3.88 -5.18
CA ILE A 95 19.42 4.20 -5.01
C ILE A 95 18.68 3.09 -4.29
N ILE A 96 17.81 3.46 -3.35
CA ILE A 96 16.82 2.59 -2.75
C ILE A 96 15.54 2.65 -3.59
N LEU A 97 14.98 1.48 -3.90
CA LEU A 97 13.65 1.32 -4.47
C LEU A 97 12.80 0.64 -3.40
N ASN A 98 12.00 1.42 -2.66
CA ASN A 98 11.26 0.96 -1.49
C ASN A 98 9.77 0.85 -1.81
N GLY A 99 9.14 -0.27 -1.47
CA GLY A 99 7.70 -0.43 -1.64
C GLY A 99 7.13 -1.50 -0.72
N HIS A 100 5.92 -1.25 -0.24
CA HIS A 100 5.25 -2.10 0.73
C HIS A 100 4.49 -3.25 0.06
N MET A 101 4.40 -4.39 0.75
CA MET A 101 3.72 -5.58 0.26
C MET A 101 2.42 -5.88 1.01
N ASP A 102 2.27 -5.30 2.20
CA ASP A 102 1.02 -5.33 2.93
C ASP A 102 -0.08 -4.58 2.19
N VAL A 103 -1.34 -4.99 2.39
CA VAL A 103 -2.51 -4.33 1.80
C VAL A 103 -3.59 -4.14 2.86
N VAL A 104 -4.39 -3.08 2.77
CA VAL A 104 -5.58 -2.96 3.62
C VAL A 104 -6.60 -4.09 3.37
N PRO A 105 -7.47 -4.42 4.35
CA PRO A 105 -8.58 -5.34 4.14
C PRO A 105 -9.47 -4.97 2.94
N GLU A 106 -10.09 -5.99 2.32
CA GLU A 106 -10.97 -5.78 1.15
C GLU A 106 -12.29 -5.07 1.48
N GLY A 107 -12.67 -5.02 2.76
CA GLY A 107 -13.97 -4.51 3.20
C GLY A 107 -15.14 -5.40 2.77
N ASP A 108 -16.29 -4.76 2.50
CA ASP A 108 -17.51 -5.47 2.15
C ASP A 108 -17.46 -6.03 0.73
N ARG A 109 -17.33 -7.36 0.65
CA ARG A 109 -17.27 -8.13 -0.61
C ARG A 109 -18.46 -7.91 -1.54
N THR A 110 -19.62 -7.47 -1.04
CA THR A 110 -20.79 -7.22 -1.89
C THR A 110 -20.66 -5.97 -2.76
N GLN A 111 -19.71 -5.09 -2.44
CA GLN A 111 -19.40 -3.88 -3.21
C GLN A 111 -18.38 -4.13 -4.34
N TRP A 112 -17.77 -5.32 -4.35
CA TRP A 112 -16.84 -5.73 -5.38
C TRP A 112 -17.59 -6.38 -6.55
N ARG A 113 -17.20 -6.01 -7.78
CA ARG A 113 -17.75 -6.64 -9.00
C ARG A 113 -17.13 -8.02 -9.26
N SER A 114 -15.86 -8.19 -8.90
CA SER A 114 -15.09 -9.43 -9.00
C SER A 114 -14.50 -9.79 -7.63
N GLN A 115 -13.92 -10.98 -7.46
CA GLN A 115 -13.29 -11.33 -6.19
C GLN A 115 -12.11 -10.39 -5.88
N PRO A 116 -11.97 -9.88 -4.64
CA PRO A 116 -10.94 -8.89 -4.29
C PRO A 116 -9.51 -9.32 -4.60
N TYR A 117 -9.22 -10.62 -4.57
CA TYR A 117 -7.89 -11.20 -4.82
C TYR A 117 -7.88 -12.02 -6.12
N SER A 118 -8.66 -11.63 -7.13
CA SER A 118 -8.76 -12.38 -8.39
C SER A 118 -7.52 -12.24 -9.28
N GLY A 119 -6.96 -11.03 -9.35
CA GLY A 119 -5.95 -10.69 -10.37
C GLY A 119 -6.52 -10.78 -11.78
N GLU A 120 -7.81 -10.49 -11.95
CA GLU A 120 -8.48 -10.57 -13.25
C GLU A 120 -7.99 -9.44 -14.18
N VAL A 121 -7.72 -9.77 -15.44
CA VAL A 121 -7.34 -8.77 -16.46
C VAL A 121 -8.52 -8.53 -17.40
N VAL A 122 -9.03 -7.30 -17.41
CA VAL A 122 -10.15 -6.87 -18.26
C VAL A 122 -9.81 -5.52 -18.87
N ASP A 123 -9.91 -5.41 -20.19
CA ASP A 123 -9.71 -4.15 -20.94
C ASP A 123 -8.40 -3.41 -20.60
N GLY A 124 -7.30 -4.14 -20.50
CA GLY A 124 -5.96 -3.58 -20.21
C GLY A 124 -5.75 -3.18 -18.74
N LYS A 125 -6.68 -3.54 -17.85
CA LYS A 125 -6.61 -3.28 -16.41
C LYS A 125 -6.53 -4.59 -15.65
N LEU A 126 -5.72 -4.63 -14.59
CA LEU A 126 -5.70 -5.74 -13.65
C LEU A 126 -6.42 -5.33 -12.37
N TYR A 127 -7.42 -6.12 -11.98
CA TYR A 127 -8.29 -5.87 -10.83
C TYR A 127 -7.87 -6.70 -9.61
N GLY A 128 -7.90 -6.06 -8.46
CA GLY A 128 -7.76 -6.68 -7.16
C GLY A 128 -7.16 -5.74 -6.12
N ARG A 129 -7.36 -6.07 -4.85
CA ARG A 129 -6.78 -5.37 -3.71
C ARG A 129 -5.25 -5.39 -3.82
N GLY A 130 -4.66 -4.20 -3.71
CA GLY A 130 -3.24 -3.96 -3.82
C GLY A 130 -2.71 -3.90 -5.24
N ALA A 131 -3.57 -4.03 -6.27
CA ALA A 131 -3.15 -3.89 -7.65
C ALA A 131 -2.60 -2.48 -7.95
N SER A 132 -3.28 -1.43 -7.48
CA SER A 132 -2.76 -0.05 -7.48
C SER A 132 -1.83 0.19 -6.31
N ASP A 133 -2.19 -0.31 -5.11
CA ASP A 133 -1.63 0.15 -3.83
C ASP A 133 -0.99 -0.96 -2.98
N MET A 134 0.29 -1.29 -3.15
CA MET A 134 1.18 -0.79 -4.21
C MET A 134 1.90 -1.92 -4.98
N LYS A 135 1.30 -3.12 -5.05
CA LYS A 135 1.92 -4.29 -5.70
C LYS A 135 2.24 -4.05 -7.17
N GLY A 136 1.40 -3.29 -7.88
CA GLY A 136 1.67 -2.86 -9.25
C GLY A 136 2.94 -2.01 -9.37
N GLY A 137 3.13 -1.06 -8.45
CA GLY A 137 4.37 -0.28 -8.33
C GLY A 137 5.58 -1.15 -8.05
N ASN A 138 5.47 -2.11 -7.13
CA ASN A 138 6.54 -3.09 -6.86
C ASN A 138 6.92 -3.91 -8.09
N VAL A 139 5.94 -4.35 -8.87
CA VAL A 139 6.20 -5.04 -10.14
C VAL A 139 6.93 -4.14 -11.12
N SER A 140 6.62 -2.84 -11.20
CA SER A 140 7.39 -1.90 -12.01
C SER A 140 8.86 -1.79 -11.59
N LEU A 141 9.16 -1.79 -10.29
CA LEU A 141 10.54 -1.82 -9.78
C LEU A 141 11.27 -3.10 -10.17
N LEU A 142 10.63 -4.25 -9.95
CA LEU A 142 11.19 -5.56 -10.24
C LEU A 142 11.49 -5.70 -11.74
N LEU A 143 10.57 -5.26 -12.60
CA LEU A 143 10.77 -5.24 -14.06
C LEU A 143 11.91 -4.31 -14.47
N ALA A 144 12.03 -3.13 -13.84
CA ALA A 144 13.13 -2.21 -14.12
C ALA A 144 14.50 -2.83 -13.80
N ILE A 145 14.62 -3.48 -12.64
CA ILE A 145 15.83 -4.21 -12.24
C ILE A 145 16.10 -5.37 -13.19
N GLN A 146 15.07 -6.15 -13.52
CA GLN A 146 15.18 -7.31 -14.40
C GLN A 146 15.63 -6.91 -15.80
N ALA A 147 15.15 -5.78 -16.33
CA ALA A 147 15.56 -5.24 -17.63
C ALA A 147 17.04 -4.89 -17.65
N ILE A 148 17.51 -4.11 -16.67
CA ILE A 148 18.93 -3.74 -16.52
C ILE A 148 19.80 -4.99 -16.45
N ARG A 149 19.41 -5.96 -15.63
CA ARG A 149 20.15 -7.21 -15.42
C ARG A 149 20.19 -8.07 -16.68
N SER A 150 19.06 -8.27 -17.35
CA SER A 150 18.91 -9.16 -18.49
C SER A 150 19.59 -8.63 -19.75
N LEU A 151 19.62 -7.31 -19.92
CA LEU A 151 20.31 -6.64 -21.02
C LEU A 151 21.83 -6.51 -20.80
N GLY A 152 22.35 -6.95 -19.64
CA GLY A 152 23.77 -6.88 -19.32
C GLY A 152 24.27 -5.46 -19.10
N ILE A 153 23.40 -4.53 -18.67
CA ILE A 153 23.77 -3.15 -18.40
C ILE A 153 24.45 -3.09 -17.02
N THR A 154 25.75 -2.79 -16.99
CA THR A 154 26.50 -2.62 -15.74
C THR A 154 26.31 -1.20 -15.20
N LEU A 155 25.61 -1.10 -14.07
CA LEU A 155 25.49 0.15 -13.31
C LEU A 155 26.76 0.40 -12.48
N LYS A 156 27.10 1.66 -12.21
CA LYS A 156 28.21 2.03 -11.33
C LYS A 156 27.78 2.14 -9.86
N GLY A 157 26.54 2.52 -9.59
CA GLY A 157 25.95 2.57 -8.26
C GLY A 157 25.11 1.34 -7.94
N ASP A 158 25.00 1.02 -6.64
CA ASP A 158 24.16 -0.08 -6.16
C ASP A 158 22.66 0.29 -6.25
N VAL A 159 21.84 -0.67 -6.66
CA VAL A 159 20.37 -0.56 -6.55
C VAL A 159 19.89 -1.51 -5.46
N ILE A 160 19.21 -0.96 -4.46
CA ILE A 160 18.71 -1.68 -3.29
C ILE A 160 17.19 -1.71 -3.36
N PHE A 161 16.62 -2.84 -3.78
CA PHE A 161 15.18 -3.06 -3.73
C PHE A 161 14.78 -3.50 -2.32
N GLN A 162 13.77 -2.85 -1.76
CA GLN A 162 13.22 -3.13 -0.43
C GLN A 162 11.72 -3.44 -0.57
N SER A 163 11.34 -4.67 -0.23
CA SER A 163 9.94 -5.05 -0.05
C SER A 163 9.63 -5.09 1.44
N VAL A 164 8.83 -4.13 1.90
CA VAL A 164 8.58 -3.90 3.32
C VAL A 164 7.16 -4.31 3.72
N ILE A 165 6.97 -4.51 5.01
CA ILE A 165 5.67 -4.66 5.66
C ILE A 165 5.31 -3.37 6.43
N GLU A 166 4.07 -3.29 6.92
CA GLU A 166 3.60 -2.31 7.91
C GLU A 166 3.55 -0.85 7.44
N GLU A 167 3.59 -0.58 6.14
CA GLU A 167 3.40 0.80 5.65
C GLU A 167 2.02 1.32 6.09
N GLU A 168 0.99 0.48 5.93
CA GLU A 168 -0.43 0.79 6.18
C GLU A 168 -0.76 1.04 7.67
N SER A 169 0.25 0.93 8.54
CA SER A 169 0.15 1.07 10.00
C SER A 169 1.20 2.02 10.60
N GLY A 170 2.12 2.55 9.81
CA GLY A 170 3.11 3.54 10.26
C GLY A 170 4.58 3.25 9.93
N GLY A 171 4.85 2.32 9.00
CA GLY A 171 6.16 2.16 8.37
C GLY A 171 7.19 1.35 9.16
N ALA A 172 6.74 0.43 10.03
CA ALA A 172 7.67 -0.37 10.85
C ALA A 172 8.64 -1.22 10.01
N GLY A 173 8.22 -1.71 8.83
CA GLY A 173 9.08 -2.43 7.91
C GLY A 173 10.20 -1.55 7.35
N THR A 174 9.91 -0.35 6.85
CA THR A 174 10.95 0.58 6.40
C THR A 174 11.84 1.05 7.54
N LEU A 175 11.28 1.28 8.73
CA LEU A 175 12.10 1.58 9.91
C LEU A 175 13.10 0.44 10.20
N ALA A 176 12.68 -0.82 10.07
CA ALA A 176 13.56 -1.97 10.25
C ALA A 176 14.69 -2.02 9.20
N MET A 177 14.43 -1.61 7.96
CA MET A 177 15.46 -1.47 6.91
C MET A 177 16.53 -0.46 7.33
N ILE A 178 16.08 0.71 7.82
CA ILE A 178 16.97 1.80 8.26
C ILE A 178 17.79 1.35 9.48
N VAL A 179 17.16 0.77 10.50
CA VAL A 179 17.82 0.29 11.72
C VAL A 179 18.85 -0.80 11.41
N LYS A 180 18.58 -1.66 10.42
CA LYS A 180 19.53 -2.69 9.96
C LYS A 180 20.73 -2.10 9.19
N GLY A 181 20.65 -0.85 8.75
CA GLY A 181 21.74 -0.10 8.14
C GLY A 181 21.69 0.02 6.63
N TYR A 182 20.56 -0.27 5.98
CA TYR A 182 20.40 0.02 4.56
C TYR A 182 20.32 1.53 4.33
N LYS A 183 21.19 2.03 3.46
CA LYS A 183 21.27 3.44 3.06
C LYS A 183 21.70 3.54 1.60
N ALA A 184 21.26 4.59 0.93
CA ALA A 184 21.67 4.96 -0.42
C ALA A 184 21.79 6.48 -0.58
N ASP A 185 22.22 6.94 -1.75
CA ASP A 185 22.31 8.37 -2.06
C ASP A 185 20.95 9.02 -2.34
N ALA A 186 19.95 8.22 -2.71
CA ALA A 186 18.55 8.64 -2.81
C ALA A 186 17.60 7.43 -2.75
N ALA A 187 16.30 7.70 -2.69
CA ALA A 187 15.25 6.68 -2.70
C ALA A 187 14.07 7.07 -3.61
N LEU A 188 13.37 6.04 -4.11
CA LEU A 188 12.13 6.17 -4.87
C LEU A 188 11.10 5.16 -4.34
N ILE A 189 9.87 5.63 -4.12
CA ILE A 189 8.71 4.80 -3.73
C ILE A 189 7.66 4.84 -4.84
N PRO A 190 7.22 3.69 -5.40
CA PRO A 190 6.31 3.66 -6.54
C PRO A 190 4.83 3.58 -6.13
N GLU A 191 4.38 4.46 -5.24
CA GLU A 191 2.96 4.57 -4.87
C GLU A 191 2.07 4.93 -6.07
N PRO A 192 0.74 4.73 -5.96
CA PRO A 192 -0.22 5.15 -6.99
C PRO A 192 -0.37 6.68 -7.06
N THR A 193 0.61 7.34 -7.69
CA THR A 193 0.69 8.79 -7.83
C THR A 193 0.01 9.31 -9.09
N ASN A 194 -0.79 8.52 -9.81
CA ASN A 194 -1.30 8.86 -11.14
C ASN A 194 -0.16 9.21 -12.13
N MET A 195 1.02 8.60 -11.98
CA MET A 195 2.24 8.95 -12.73
C MET A 195 2.74 10.39 -12.50
N ARG A 196 2.33 11.04 -11.41
CA ARG A 196 2.88 12.32 -10.94
C ARG A 196 4.14 12.09 -10.12
N ILE A 197 5.04 13.07 -10.13
CA ILE A 197 6.25 13.04 -9.30
C ILE A 197 5.96 13.83 -8.03
N PHE A 198 6.11 13.22 -6.86
CA PHE A 198 5.94 13.89 -5.58
C PHE A 198 7.30 14.04 -4.87
N PRO A 199 7.92 15.23 -4.93
CA PRO A 199 9.09 15.57 -4.11
C PRO A 199 8.72 15.77 -2.64
N LYS A 200 7.44 16.03 -2.35
CA LYS A 200 6.93 16.32 -1.01
C LYS A 200 5.74 15.45 -0.68
N GLN A 201 5.61 15.11 0.59
CA GLN A 201 4.48 14.37 1.14
C GLN A 201 4.14 14.91 2.52
N GLN A 202 2.85 14.95 2.84
CA GLN A 202 2.44 15.24 4.20
C GLN A 202 2.77 14.06 5.13
N GLY A 203 2.92 14.36 6.41
CA GLY A 203 2.80 13.37 7.47
C GLY A 203 1.37 13.22 7.94
N SER A 204 1.15 12.32 8.89
CA SER A 204 -0.18 12.07 9.45
C SER A 204 -0.06 11.47 10.85
N MET A 205 -0.96 11.83 11.77
CA MET A 205 -1.05 11.24 13.10
C MET A 205 -2.51 11.07 13.51
N TRP A 206 -2.84 9.94 14.13
CA TRP A 206 -4.15 9.78 14.76
C TRP A 206 -4.19 10.41 16.16
N PHE A 207 -5.34 11.02 16.47
CA PHE A 207 -5.62 11.64 17.75
C PHE A 207 -6.96 11.16 18.31
N ARG A 208 -7.07 11.19 19.63
CA ARG A 208 -8.31 11.01 20.39
C ARG A 208 -8.52 12.22 21.27
N ILE A 209 -9.73 12.77 21.25
CA ILE A 209 -10.17 13.84 22.15
C ILE A 209 -11.33 13.32 22.98
N VAL A 210 -11.16 13.28 24.30
CA VAL A 210 -12.23 12.95 25.24
C VAL A 210 -12.84 14.23 25.80
N VAL A 211 -14.12 14.43 25.51
CA VAL A 211 -14.91 15.58 25.96
C VAL A 211 -15.74 15.17 27.16
N LYS A 212 -15.55 15.86 28.30
CA LYS A 212 -16.28 15.60 29.53
C LYS A 212 -17.52 16.48 29.65
N GLY A 213 -18.54 15.91 30.29
CA GLY A 213 -19.76 16.57 30.71
C GLY A 213 -20.05 16.26 32.18
N ARG A 214 -21.32 16.39 32.55
CA ARG A 214 -21.84 16.11 33.89
C ARG A 214 -23.21 15.46 33.76
N ALA A 215 -23.31 14.22 34.21
CA ALA A 215 -24.56 13.47 34.17
C ALA A 215 -25.64 14.12 35.03
N ALA A 216 -26.88 14.01 34.58
CA ALA A 216 -28.09 14.41 35.28
C ALA A 216 -29.28 13.63 34.71
N HIS A 217 -30.41 13.63 35.43
CA HIS A 217 -31.65 13.08 34.88
C HIS A 217 -32.11 13.93 33.69
N GLY A 218 -32.59 13.31 32.61
CA GLY A 218 -32.99 14.03 31.39
C GLY A 218 -34.05 15.11 31.64
N GLY A 219 -34.96 14.86 32.59
CA GLY A 219 -35.97 15.85 33.03
C GLY A 219 -35.42 17.02 33.87
N THR A 220 -34.22 16.90 34.42
CA THR A 220 -33.52 17.97 35.16
C THR A 220 -32.19 18.34 34.48
N ARG A 221 -32.16 18.32 33.14
CA ARG A 221 -30.93 18.51 32.35
C ARG A 221 -30.11 19.76 32.68
N TYR A 222 -30.73 20.80 33.24
CA TYR A 222 -30.09 22.02 33.71
C TYR A 222 -29.18 21.84 34.94
N GLU A 223 -29.24 20.67 35.60
CA GLU A 223 -28.31 20.27 36.66
C GLU A 223 -27.02 19.62 36.12
N GLY A 224 -27.02 19.24 34.84
CA GLY A 224 -25.92 18.57 34.15
C GLY A 224 -25.26 19.44 33.06
N VAL A 225 -24.30 18.84 32.38
CA VAL A 225 -23.61 19.42 31.22
C VAL A 225 -23.47 18.32 30.17
N SER A 226 -24.09 18.49 29.01
CA SER A 226 -24.08 17.45 27.98
C SER A 226 -22.73 17.39 27.26
N ALA A 227 -22.00 16.29 27.42
CA ALA A 227 -20.78 16.04 26.67
C ALA A 227 -21.02 16.00 25.15
N ILE A 228 -22.22 15.58 24.71
CA ILE A 228 -22.62 15.63 23.29
C ILE A 228 -22.75 17.07 22.79
N GLU A 229 -23.32 17.97 23.58
CA GLU A 229 -23.41 19.38 23.17
C GLU A 229 -22.03 20.05 23.18
N LYS A 230 -21.18 19.72 24.16
CA LYS A 230 -19.80 20.22 24.23
C LYS A 230 -18.93 19.66 23.10
N SER A 231 -19.13 18.41 22.68
CA SER A 231 -18.33 17.85 21.58
C SER A 231 -18.60 18.54 20.25
N MET A 232 -19.80 19.10 20.03
CA MET A 232 -20.07 19.91 18.83
C MET A 232 -19.20 21.18 18.79
N LEU A 233 -18.97 21.81 19.94
CA LEU A 233 -18.05 22.95 20.04
C LEU A 233 -16.61 22.54 19.76
N VAL A 234 -16.18 21.39 20.31
CA VAL A 234 -14.83 20.83 20.06
C VAL A 234 -14.63 20.51 18.58
N VAL A 235 -15.59 19.84 17.94
CA VAL A 235 -15.55 19.52 16.50
C VAL A 235 -15.43 20.78 15.67
N ALA A 236 -16.28 21.78 15.90
CA ALA A 236 -16.22 23.05 15.18
C ALA A 236 -14.86 23.73 15.36
N HIS A 237 -14.31 23.72 16.58
CA HIS A 237 -13.02 24.33 16.87
C HIS A 237 -11.84 23.61 16.22
N VAL A 238 -11.87 22.27 16.15
CA VAL A 238 -10.87 21.48 15.42
C VAL A 238 -10.92 21.78 13.91
N LEU A 239 -12.11 21.99 13.34
CA LEU A 239 -12.24 22.39 11.93
C LEU A 239 -11.77 23.83 11.69
N GLU A 240 -11.91 24.74 12.67
CA GLU A 240 -11.27 26.06 12.63
C GLU A 240 -9.73 25.95 12.58
N LEU A 241 -9.14 25.00 13.33
CA LEU A 241 -7.68 24.75 13.29
C LEU A 241 -7.22 24.29 11.91
N GLU A 242 -7.97 23.40 11.25
CA GLU A 242 -7.66 22.96 9.88
C GLU A 242 -7.55 24.16 8.94
N GLN A 243 -8.53 25.08 8.99
CA GLN A 243 -8.53 26.28 8.15
C GLN A 243 -7.31 27.16 8.41
N VAL A 244 -6.96 27.38 9.69
CA VAL A 244 -5.80 28.18 10.08
C VAL A 244 -4.50 27.54 9.61
N ARG A 245 -4.34 26.23 9.79
CA ARG A 245 -3.16 25.46 9.37
C ARG A 245 -2.99 25.51 7.85
N ASN A 246 -4.06 25.31 7.09
CA ASN A 246 -4.01 25.31 5.63
C ASN A 246 -3.85 26.71 5.03
N ALA A 247 -4.35 27.77 5.67
CA ALA A 247 -4.16 29.14 5.21
C ALA A 247 -2.68 29.57 5.17
N GLY A 248 -1.80 28.90 5.93
CA GLY A 248 -0.36 29.13 5.93
C GLY A 248 0.40 28.48 4.77
N ILE A 249 -0.23 27.57 4.01
CA ILE A 249 0.45 26.79 2.96
C ILE A 249 0.37 27.53 1.63
N GLN A 250 1.53 27.94 1.12
CA GLN A 250 1.67 28.66 -0.16
C GLN A 250 2.52 27.90 -1.18
N ASP A 251 2.86 26.64 -0.88
CA ASP A 251 3.68 25.83 -1.77
C ASP A 251 2.92 25.51 -3.07
N PRO A 252 3.45 25.89 -4.25
CA PRO A 252 2.80 25.63 -5.54
C PRO A 252 2.52 24.15 -5.82
N LEU A 253 3.25 23.22 -5.19
CA LEU A 253 3.01 21.78 -5.37
C LEU A 253 1.67 21.31 -4.81
N PHE A 254 1.04 22.10 -3.93
CA PHE A 254 -0.30 21.86 -3.41
C PHE A 254 -1.39 22.68 -4.12
N ALA A 255 -1.09 23.34 -5.24
CA ALA A 255 -2.04 24.26 -5.89
C ALA A 255 -3.38 23.64 -6.28
N ASP A 256 -3.38 22.35 -6.66
CA ASP A 256 -4.59 21.60 -7.04
C ASP A 256 -5.22 20.84 -5.85
N ASN A 257 -4.68 21.03 -4.65
CA ASN A 257 -5.18 20.40 -3.43
C ASN A 257 -5.94 21.43 -2.57
N PRO A 258 -7.27 21.30 -2.41
CA PRO A 258 -8.07 22.26 -1.66
C PRO A 258 -7.77 22.23 -0.15
N ILE A 259 -7.28 21.11 0.38
CA ILE A 259 -6.94 20.94 1.80
C ILE A 259 -5.61 20.19 1.89
N PRO A 260 -4.46 20.90 1.77
CA PRO A 260 -3.13 20.28 1.79
C PRO A 260 -2.85 19.37 2.99
N ILE A 261 -3.26 19.78 4.19
CA ILE A 261 -3.09 19.03 5.45
C ILE A 261 -4.44 18.89 6.18
N PRO A 262 -5.29 17.93 5.79
CA PRO A 262 -6.63 17.81 6.33
C PRO A 262 -6.63 17.30 7.79
N ILE A 263 -7.65 17.70 8.54
CA ILE A 263 -8.01 17.13 9.84
C ILE A 263 -9.36 16.45 9.70
N ASN A 264 -9.35 15.12 9.73
CA ASN A 264 -10.57 14.31 9.62
C ASN A 264 -10.94 13.70 10.98
N ILE A 265 -12.15 13.99 11.47
CA ILE A 265 -12.75 13.27 12.61
C ILE A 265 -13.49 12.06 12.05
N GLY A 266 -12.93 10.87 12.27
CA GLY A 266 -13.44 9.62 11.70
C GLY A 266 -14.47 8.92 12.59
N THR A 267 -14.41 9.11 13.91
CA THR A 267 -15.34 8.46 14.85
C THR A 267 -15.84 9.43 15.93
N ILE A 268 -17.08 9.21 16.36
CA ILE A 268 -17.70 9.88 17.51
C ILE A 268 -18.52 8.86 18.29
N GLN A 269 -18.27 8.77 19.60
CA GLN A 269 -18.95 7.82 20.48
C GLN A 269 -19.32 8.53 21.79
N GLY A 270 -20.59 8.50 22.19
CA GLY A 270 -20.99 9.11 23.46
C GLY A 270 -22.46 8.92 23.81
N GLY A 271 -22.75 9.06 25.11
CA GLY A 271 -24.04 8.73 25.70
C GLY A 271 -24.24 7.22 25.91
N ASN A 272 -24.98 6.87 26.97
CA ASN A 272 -25.28 5.48 27.33
C ASN A 272 -26.77 5.23 27.62
N TRP A 273 -27.57 6.29 27.77
CA TRP A 273 -28.99 6.19 28.09
C TRP A 273 -29.77 7.42 27.60
N PRO A 274 -30.86 7.28 26.83
CA PRO A 274 -31.59 8.43 26.26
C PRO A 274 -32.19 9.40 27.28
N SER A 275 -32.44 8.95 28.51
CA SER A 275 -33.02 9.77 29.58
C SER A 275 -31.99 10.26 30.61
N SER A 276 -30.71 10.26 30.24
CA SER A 276 -29.61 10.80 31.04
C SER A 276 -28.85 11.85 30.23
N VAL A 277 -28.41 12.93 30.89
CA VAL A 277 -27.44 13.85 30.28
C VAL A 277 -26.11 13.10 30.13
N PRO A 278 -25.52 13.04 28.92
CA PRO A 278 -24.28 12.32 28.68
C PRO A 278 -23.10 13.05 29.32
N ASP A 279 -22.21 12.31 29.97
CA ASP A 279 -21.04 12.84 30.69
C ASP A 279 -19.72 12.63 29.96
N THR A 280 -19.68 11.84 28.88
CA THR A 280 -18.49 11.61 28.06
C THR A 280 -18.82 11.46 26.58
N VAL A 281 -17.99 12.05 25.73
CA VAL A 281 -17.90 11.77 24.29
C VAL A 281 -16.43 11.56 23.94
N THR A 282 -16.14 10.53 23.15
CA THR A 282 -14.84 10.30 22.53
C THR A 282 -14.91 10.64 21.05
N LEU A 283 -13.99 11.49 20.60
CA LEU A 283 -13.75 11.82 19.20
C LEU A 283 -12.42 11.20 18.79
N GLU A 284 -12.36 10.51 17.66
CA GLU A 284 -11.09 10.04 17.09
C GLU A 284 -10.96 10.50 15.65
N GLY A 285 -9.74 10.86 15.28
CA GLY A 285 -9.47 11.41 13.97
C GLY A 285 -8.01 11.31 13.57
N ARG A 286 -7.72 11.88 12.42
CA ARG A 286 -6.39 11.97 11.82
C ARG A 286 -6.10 13.42 11.48
N MET A 287 -4.90 13.88 11.83
CA MET A 287 -4.41 15.22 11.52
C MET A 287 -3.21 15.12 10.56
N GLY A 288 -3.29 15.81 9.42
CA GLY A 288 -2.19 16.00 8.48
C GLY A 288 -1.08 16.90 9.04
N VAL A 289 0.16 16.60 8.65
CA VAL A 289 1.38 17.31 9.09
C VAL A 289 2.09 17.83 7.85
N ALA A 290 2.42 19.12 7.80
CA ALA A 290 3.03 19.69 6.60
C ALA A 290 4.42 19.07 6.31
N PRO A 291 4.87 19.02 5.05
CA PRO A 291 6.15 18.40 4.68
C PRO A 291 7.37 18.94 5.46
N GLU A 292 7.37 20.23 5.81
CA GLU A 292 8.45 20.89 6.57
C GLU A 292 8.14 21.02 8.09
N GLU A 293 7.00 20.51 8.54
CA GLU A 293 6.58 20.57 9.95
C GLU A 293 7.06 19.34 10.71
N SER A 294 7.53 19.54 11.96
CA SER A 294 7.80 18.40 12.84
C SER A 294 6.50 17.85 13.45
N LEU A 295 6.44 16.54 13.68
CA LEU A 295 5.33 15.89 14.35
C LEU A 295 5.00 16.56 15.70
N GLU A 296 6.02 16.86 16.52
CA GLU A 296 5.83 17.50 17.83
C GLU A 296 5.23 18.92 17.71
N HIS A 297 5.68 19.71 16.73
CA HIS A 297 5.10 21.03 16.49
C HIS A 297 3.62 20.97 16.11
N ALA A 298 3.23 19.96 15.31
CA ALA A 298 1.84 19.75 14.95
C ALA A 298 0.99 19.37 16.19
N LYS A 299 1.54 18.52 17.08
CA LYS A 299 0.89 18.16 18.36
C LYS A 299 0.69 19.38 19.26
N GLU A 300 1.72 20.21 19.38
CA GLU A 300 1.66 21.46 20.15
C GLU A 300 0.60 22.41 19.60
N GLN A 301 0.47 22.55 18.28
CA GLN A 301 -0.56 23.37 17.68
C GLN A 301 -1.98 22.89 18.03
N MET A 302 -2.25 21.58 17.94
CA MET A 302 -3.56 21.02 18.35
C MET A 302 -3.80 21.25 19.85
N ALA A 303 -2.80 20.98 20.70
CA ALA A 303 -2.94 21.15 22.15
C ALA A 303 -3.23 22.61 22.51
N ASN A 304 -2.41 23.55 22.02
CA ASN A 304 -2.59 24.99 22.25
C ASN A 304 -3.92 25.50 21.68
N TRP A 305 -4.39 24.96 20.56
CA TRP A 305 -5.68 25.32 19.99
C TRP A 305 -6.82 24.88 20.90
N LEU A 306 -6.79 23.65 21.42
CA LEU A 306 -7.80 23.15 22.35
C LEU A 306 -7.86 23.94 23.66
N GLU A 307 -6.77 24.55 24.10
CA GLU A 307 -6.78 25.45 25.27
C GLU A 307 -7.68 26.67 25.06
N LEU A 308 -7.83 27.17 23.82
CA LEU A 308 -8.67 28.33 23.50
C LEU A 308 -10.18 28.04 23.58
N LEU A 309 -10.59 26.78 23.79
CA LEU A 309 -12.00 26.43 23.98
C LEU A 309 -12.63 27.12 25.19
N GLU A 310 -11.85 27.50 26.21
CA GLU A 310 -12.39 28.24 27.36
C GLU A 310 -12.94 29.64 27.00
N GLU A 311 -12.51 30.19 25.87
CA GLU A 311 -13.04 31.44 25.32
C GLU A 311 -14.39 31.23 24.63
N LYS A 312 -14.64 30.01 24.12
CA LYS A 312 -15.89 29.61 23.46
C LYS A 312 -16.96 29.20 24.47
N ASP A 313 -16.55 28.56 25.57
CA ASP A 313 -17.46 28.10 26.62
C ASP A 313 -16.75 27.92 27.98
N GLU A 314 -17.30 28.53 29.03
CA GLU A 314 -16.69 28.55 30.37
C GLU A 314 -16.53 27.16 31.00
N TRP A 315 -17.28 26.15 30.54
CA TRP A 315 -17.18 24.77 31.02
C TRP A 315 -15.76 24.23 30.88
N PHE A 316 -15.09 24.55 29.77
CA PHE A 316 -13.77 24.03 29.44
C PHE A 316 -12.67 24.55 30.37
N ARG A 317 -12.89 25.63 31.13
CA ARG A 317 -11.97 26.06 32.21
C ARG A 317 -11.84 25.02 33.32
N THR A 318 -12.92 24.29 33.57
CA THR A 318 -13.01 23.31 34.67
C THR A 318 -12.94 21.87 34.20
N ALA A 319 -13.22 21.64 32.91
CA ALA A 319 -13.22 20.32 32.29
C ALA A 319 -12.70 20.45 30.84
N PRO A 320 -11.40 20.78 30.64
CA PRO A 320 -10.80 20.85 29.32
C PRO A 320 -10.84 19.47 28.63
N PRO A 321 -10.91 19.41 27.30
CA PRO A 321 -10.83 18.13 26.60
C PRO A 321 -9.47 17.44 26.82
N GLU A 322 -9.49 16.12 26.96
CA GLU A 322 -8.26 15.32 27.09
C GLU A 322 -7.79 14.90 25.69
N LEU A 323 -6.58 15.30 25.28
CA LEU A 323 -5.98 14.95 24.00
C LEU A 323 -4.97 13.79 24.17
N GLU A 324 -5.10 12.78 23.32
CA GLU A 324 -4.19 11.64 23.23
C GLU A 324 -3.77 11.42 21.76
N TRP A 325 -2.50 11.11 21.54
CA TRP A 325 -1.98 10.67 20.24
C TRP A 325 -1.78 9.16 20.28
N PHE A 326 -2.40 8.42 19.37
CA PHE A 326 -2.39 6.96 19.37
C PHE A 326 -2.36 6.43 17.94
N GLY A 327 -2.31 5.10 17.77
CA GLY A 327 -2.54 4.46 16.47
C GLY A 327 -1.52 4.85 15.38
N ALA A 328 -1.98 4.90 14.14
CA ALA A 328 -1.09 5.02 12.99
C ALA A 328 -0.45 6.42 12.85
N ARG A 329 0.79 6.43 12.35
CA ARG A 329 1.58 7.65 12.18
C ARG A 329 2.52 7.54 10.99
N TRP A 330 2.55 8.60 10.18
CA TRP A 330 3.48 8.78 9.08
C TRP A 330 4.27 10.07 9.24
N VAL A 331 5.57 9.98 9.01
CA VAL A 331 6.49 11.12 9.07
C VAL A 331 6.33 11.94 7.79
N PRO A 332 6.28 13.28 7.85
CA PRO A 332 6.32 14.10 6.64
C PRO A 332 7.67 13.97 5.93
N GLY A 333 7.72 14.27 4.64
CA GLY A 333 8.95 14.20 3.85
C GLY A 333 8.99 15.29 2.79
N SER A 334 10.17 15.90 2.60
CA SER A 334 10.36 16.99 1.65
C SER A 334 11.73 16.91 0.98
N VAL A 335 11.74 16.94 -0.34
CA VAL A 335 12.92 17.07 -1.20
C VAL A 335 12.73 18.33 -2.04
N ASP A 336 13.81 19.09 -2.23
CA ASP A 336 13.82 20.25 -3.12
C ASP A 336 13.36 19.83 -4.54
N PRO A 337 12.35 20.46 -5.15
CA PRO A 337 11.96 20.19 -6.53
C PRO A 337 13.10 20.33 -7.55
N ALA A 338 14.14 21.12 -7.24
CA ALA A 338 15.35 21.25 -8.04
C ALA A 338 16.38 20.13 -7.80
N HIS A 339 16.12 19.20 -6.88
CA HIS A 339 17.01 18.06 -6.61
C HIS A 339 17.21 17.21 -7.86
N GLU A 340 18.44 16.75 -8.07
CA GLU A 340 18.82 16.10 -9.33
C GLU A 340 18.01 14.83 -9.62
N LEU A 341 17.64 14.04 -8.61
CA LEU A 341 16.77 12.87 -8.79
C LEU A 341 15.39 13.26 -9.36
N VAL A 342 14.79 14.35 -8.88
CA VAL A 342 13.49 14.86 -9.38
C VAL A 342 13.61 15.21 -10.86
N GLN A 343 14.70 15.91 -11.23
CA GLN A 343 14.96 16.30 -12.61
C GLN A 343 15.18 15.08 -13.51
N ILE A 344 15.96 14.10 -13.06
CA ILE A 344 16.20 12.86 -13.82
C ILE A 344 14.89 12.11 -14.07
N VAL A 345 14.03 11.93 -13.06
CA VAL A 345 12.74 11.26 -13.25
C VAL A 345 11.85 12.05 -14.21
N ALA A 346 11.80 13.38 -14.09
CA ALA A 346 11.02 14.23 -15.01
C ALA A 346 11.52 14.14 -16.46
N GLU A 347 12.84 14.09 -16.67
CA GLU A 347 13.46 13.88 -17.97
C GLU A 347 13.12 12.52 -18.55
N GLN A 348 13.25 11.44 -17.76
CA GLN A 348 12.94 10.08 -18.21
C GLN A 348 11.44 9.90 -18.47
N TYR A 349 10.59 10.49 -17.64
CA TYR A 349 9.15 10.54 -17.86
C TYR A 349 8.83 11.18 -19.22
N THR A 350 9.43 12.35 -19.51
CA THR A 350 9.21 13.05 -20.77
C THR A 350 9.75 12.25 -21.95
N ALA A 351 10.90 11.59 -21.77
CA ALA A 351 11.51 10.75 -22.79
C ALA A 351 10.61 9.58 -23.16
N VAL A 352 10.00 8.88 -22.20
CA VAL A 352 9.16 7.69 -22.41
C VAL A 352 7.76 8.07 -22.90
N THR A 353 7.10 8.99 -22.20
CA THR A 353 5.68 9.30 -22.43
C THR A 353 5.44 10.37 -23.49
N HIS A 354 6.48 11.10 -23.90
CA HIS A 354 6.39 12.26 -24.77
C HIS A 354 5.48 13.39 -24.23
N ARG A 355 5.22 13.40 -22.92
CA ARG A 355 4.44 14.40 -22.20
C ARG A 355 5.30 15.07 -21.14
N PRO A 356 5.08 16.35 -20.82
CA PRO A 356 5.77 16.97 -19.69
C PRO A 356 5.40 16.25 -18.39
N ALA A 357 6.40 16.01 -17.54
CA ALA A 357 6.15 15.53 -16.18
C ALA A 357 5.41 16.59 -15.37
N VAL A 358 4.60 16.14 -14.42
CA VAL A 358 3.88 17.02 -13.49
C VAL A 358 4.36 16.72 -12.08
N LEU A 359 4.76 17.78 -11.39
CA LEU A 359 5.19 17.75 -10.00
C LEU A 359 4.03 18.24 -9.14
N GLU A 360 3.73 17.49 -8.10
CA GLU A 360 2.69 17.76 -7.11
C GLU A 360 3.22 17.35 -5.73
N ALA A 361 2.48 17.62 -4.66
CA ALA A 361 2.79 17.13 -3.33
C ALA A 361 1.70 16.15 -2.87
N SER A 362 2.11 15.07 -2.19
CA SER A 362 1.18 14.06 -1.72
C SER A 362 0.34 14.58 -0.53
N PRO A 363 -1.00 14.51 -0.60
CA PRO A 363 -1.90 14.66 0.54
C PRO A 363 -2.00 13.43 1.43
N TRP A 364 -1.07 12.48 1.38
CA TRP A 364 -0.99 11.38 2.35
C TRP A 364 0.46 11.10 2.72
N GLY A 365 0.63 10.44 3.85
CA GLY A 365 1.94 9.94 4.27
C GLY A 365 2.25 8.62 3.60
N THR A 366 3.54 8.36 3.47
CA THR A 366 4.15 7.12 2.98
C THR A 366 5.39 6.84 3.83
N ASP A 367 6.09 5.76 3.55
CA ASP A 367 7.39 5.46 4.15
C ASP A 367 8.51 6.47 3.80
N GLY A 368 8.31 7.34 2.81
CA GLY A 368 9.35 8.27 2.35
C GLY A 368 9.74 9.32 3.40
N GLY A 369 8.87 9.62 4.37
CA GLY A 369 9.22 10.44 5.52
C GLY A 369 10.29 9.81 6.42
N LEU A 370 10.26 8.49 6.61
CA LEU A 370 11.31 7.77 7.34
C LEU A 370 12.64 7.84 6.59
N LEU A 371 12.63 7.65 5.28
CA LEU A 371 13.84 7.71 4.46
C LEU A 371 14.46 9.13 4.44
N THR A 372 13.63 10.16 4.31
CA THR A 372 14.10 11.55 4.28
C THR A 372 14.54 12.04 5.65
N VAL A 373 13.66 11.99 6.65
CA VAL A 373 13.89 12.63 7.97
C VAL A 373 14.80 11.79 8.86
N LEU A 374 14.62 10.46 8.87
CA LEU A 374 15.38 9.58 9.76
C LEU A 374 16.66 9.04 9.11
N ALA A 375 16.60 8.59 7.86
CA ALA A 375 17.76 8.01 7.18
C ALA A 375 18.64 9.04 6.46
N ASP A 376 18.22 10.31 6.39
CA ASP A 376 18.90 11.37 5.65
C ASP A 376 19.19 10.93 4.20
N THR A 377 18.14 10.44 3.54
CA THR A 377 18.15 9.93 2.17
C THR A 377 17.03 10.62 1.38
N PRO A 378 17.34 11.50 0.40
CA PRO A 378 16.32 12.17 -0.40
C PRO A 378 15.39 11.15 -1.07
N CYS A 379 14.11 11.19 -0.74
CA CYS A 379 13.11 10.25 -1.23
C CYS A 379 12.03 10.97 -2.03
N ILE A 380 11.75 10.47 -3.22
CA ILE A 380 10.62 10.91 -4.04
C ILE A 380 9.59 9.78 -4.16
N VAL A 381 8.34 10.16 -4.38
CA VAL A 381 7.27 9.20 -4.65
C VAL A 381 6.84 9.33 -6.11
N PHE A 382 6.89 8.25 -6.87
CA PHE A 382 6.54 8.20 -8.29
C PHE A 382 6.20 6.78 -8.69
N GLY A 383 4.94 6.52 -9.06
CA GLY A 383 4.54 5.18 -9.47
C GLY A 383 3.27 5.13 -10.31
N PRO A 384 2.96 3.92 -10.82
CA PRO A 384 1.75 3.65 -11.56
C PRO A 384 0.58 3.41 -10.60
N GLY A 385 -0.64 3.47 -11.13
CA GLY A 385 -1.85 3.29 -10.34
C GLY A 385 -2.55 4.62 -10.07
N LEU A 386 -3.82 4.50 -9.69
CA LEU A 386 -4.70 5.64 -9.50
C LEU A 386 -4.96 5.84 -8.01
N THR A 387 -4.62 7.01 -7.46
CA THR A 387 -4.86 7.36 -6.06
C THR A 387 -6.32 7.12 -5.68
N GLN A 388 -7.29 7.52 -6.52
CA GLN A 388 -8.71 7.32 -6.23
C GLN A 388 -9.17 5.85 -6.22
N MET A 389 -8.33 4.91 -6.67
CA MET A 389 -8.60 3.47 -6.64
C MET A 389 -8.01 2.80 -5.40
N ALA A 390 -7.05 3.43 -4.72
CA ALA A 390 -6.53 2.95 -3.45
C ALA A 390 -7.67 2.78 -2.43
N HIS A 391 -7.63 1.68 -1.68
CA HIS A 391 -8.64 1.27 -0.70
C HIS A 391 -10.07 1.06 -1.25
N TYR A 392 -10.28 1.16 -2.56
CA TYR A 392 -11.60 1.09 -3.19
C TYR A 392 -12.03 -0.37 -3.50
N PRO A 393 -13.33 -0.73 -3.41
CA PRO A 393 -13.83 -2.08 -3.71
C PRO A 393 -13.68 -2.57 -5.16
N ASN A 394 -13.13 -1.78 -6.06
CA ASN A 394 -12.85 -2.22 -7.44
C ASN A 394 -11.48 -1.68 -7.85
N GLU A 395 -10.56 -1.73 -6.88
CA GLU A 395 -9.17 -1.35 -7.09
C GLU A 395 -8.62 -2.09 -8.31
N HIS A 396 -7.95 -1.32 -9.16
CA HIS A 396 -7.27 -1.83 -10.33
C HIS A 396 -6.07 -0.96 -10.66
N ILE A 397 -5.22 -1.49 -11.52
CA ILE A 397 -4.11 -0.76 -12.13
C ILE A 397 -4.21 -0.86 -13.66
N GLU A 398 -3.85 0.24 -14.33
CA GLU A 398 -3.71 0.27 -15.78
C GLU A 398 -2.36 -0.35 -16.16
N LEU A 399 -2.40 -1.48 -16.89
CA LEU A 399 -1.20 -2.24 -17.19
C LEU A 399 -0.19 -1.42 -18.02
N GLU A 400 -0.67 -0.61 -18.97
CA GLU A 400 0.22 0.28 -19.73
C GLU A 400 0.99 1.25 -18.82
N ALA A 401 0.32 1.87 -17.84
CA ALA A 401 0.97 2.77 -16.89
C ALA A 401 2.02 2.03 -16.05
N MET A 402 1.75 0.79 -15.64
CA MET A 402 2.72 -0.05 -14.93
C MET A 402 4.00 -0.29 -15.75
N PHE A 403 3.87 -0.62 -17.04
CA PHE A 403 5.04 -0.83 -17.90
C PHE A 403 5.75 0.48 -18.27
N GLU A 404 5.02 1.59 -18.48
CA GLU A 404 5.61 2.92 -18.65
C GLU A 404 6.42 3.32 -17.42
N ALA A 405 5.88 3.13 -16.21
CA ALA A 405 6.60 3.40 -14.96
C ALA A 405 7.86 2.54 -14.85
N ALA A 406 7.78 1.25 -15.20
CA ALA A 406 8.96 0.37 -15.21
C ALA A 406 10.05 0.86 -16.17
N GLU A 407 9.69 1.31 -17.38
CA GLU A 407 10.64 1.88 -18.35
C GLU A 407 11.28 3.17 -17.82
N ILE A 408 10.49 4.08 -17.26
CA ILE A 408 10.96 5.34 -16.67
C ILE A 408 11.92 5.07 -15.51
N ILE A 409 11.59 4.12 -14.64
CA ILE A 409 12.41 3.76 -13.47
C ILE A 409 13.71 3.10 -13.90
N ALA A 410 13.70 2.21 -14.90
CA ALA A 410 14.92 1.59 -15.44
C ALA A 410 15.88 2.62 -16.03
N LEU A 411 15.35 3.60 -16.77
CA LEU A 411 16.14 4.70 -17.32
C LEU A 411 16.64 5.64 -16.22
N THR A 412 15.83 5.89 -15.20
CA THR A 412 16.21 6.68 -14.02
C THR A 412 17.36 6.01 -13.29
N MET A 413 17.31 4.70 -13.06
CA MET A 413 18.40 3.93 -12.46
C MET A 413 19.69 4.10 -13.27
N ALA A 414 19.63 3.93 -14.59
CA ALA A 414 20.80 4.07 -15.45
C ALA A 414 21.40 5.49 -15.43
N ALA A 415 20.56 6.53 -15.43
CA ALA A 415 20.99 7.92 -15.37
C ALA A 415 21.55 8.30 -13.98
N TRP A 416 20.86 7.91 -12.91
CA TRP A 416 21.23 8.23 -11.53
C TRP A 416 22.49 7.50 -11.08
N CYS A 417 22.50 6.17 -11.28
CA CYS A 417 23.62 5.30 -10.86
C CYS A 417 24.82 5.44 -11.80
N GLY A 418 24.58 5.89 -13.03
CA GLY A 418 25.56 5.87 -14.10
C GLY A 418 25.77 4.45 -14.65
N VAL A 419 26.12 4.36 -15.93
CA VAL A 419 26.44 3.11 -16.62
C VAL A 419 27.93 3.05 -16.96
N GLU A 420 28.50 1.85 -16.98
CA GLU A 420 29.80 1.65 -17.63
C GLU A 420 29.68 1.88 -19.12
N VAL A 421 30.63 2.62 -19.68
CA VAL A 421 30.76 2.77 -21.14
C VAL A 421 31.90 1.86 -21.52
N ASP A 422 31.59 0.76 -22.21
CA ASP A 422 32.61 -0.11 -22.77
C ASP A 422 33.54 0.70 -23.67
N GLY A 423 34.78 0.91 -23.23
CA GLY A 423 35.84 1.41 -24.07
C GLY A 423 36.27 0.32 -25.04
N ASP A 424 35.96 0.48 -26.32
CA ASP A 424 36.43 -0.32 -27.46
C ASP A 424 36.41 -1.86 -27.30
N GLY A 425 35.37 -2.49 -27.88
CA GLY A 425 35.50 -3.82 -28.51
C GLY A 425 34.87 -5.01 -27.79
N MET A 426 33.54 -5.12 -27.84
CA MET A 426 32.85 -6.41 -27.68
C MET A 426 32.28 -6.85 -29.03
N GLY A 427 33.17 -7.18 -29.96
CA GLY A 427 32.84 -8.04 -31.08
C GLY A 427 32.63 -9.46 -30.55
N GLU A 428 31.50 -10.06 -30.91
CA GLU A 428 31.34 -11.52 -30.98
C GLU A 428 31.11 -12.27 -29.65
N ARG A 429 29.96 -12.03 -29.00
CA ARG A 429 29.26 -13.06 -28.19
C ARG A 429 27.74 -12.94 -28.27
N VAL A 430 27.19 -13.12 -29.47
CA VAL A 430 25.81 -13.59 -29.63
C VAL A 430 25.84 -14.76 -30.62
N GLY A 431 26.05 -15.96 -30.09
CA GLY A 431 25.88 -17.19 -30.85
C GLY A 431 24.40 -17.53 -30.94
N VAL A 432 23.72 -17.04 -32.00
CA VAL A 432 22.42 -17.59 -32.40
C VAL A 432 22.69 -18.88 -33.17
N SER A 433 22.35 -20.02 -32.57
CA SER A 433 22.33 -21.31 -33.28
C SER A 433 21.12 -21.37 -34.21
N ALA A 434 21.31 -21.02 -35.48
CA ALA A 434 20.36 -21.32 -36.54
C ALA A 434 20.59 -22.77 -37.03
N GLY A 435 19.71 -23.68 -36.61
CA GLY A 435 19.60 -25.02 -37.20
C GLY A 435 18.61 -24.99 -38.37
N ALA A 436 19.12 -25.25 -39.58
CA ALA A 436 18.33 -25.41 -40.79
C ALA A 436 17.98 -26.89 -41.04
N SER A 437 16.75 -27.17 -41.51
CA SER A 437 16.54 -28.10 -42.64
C SER A 437 15.09 -28.15 -43.14
N ALA A 438 14.97 -28.01 -44.47
CA ALA A 438 13.98 -28.57 -45.43
C ALA A 438 12.49 -28.18 -45.27
N GLY A 439 11.76 -27.68 -46.26
CA GLY A 439 11.91 -27.69 -47.72
C GLY A 439 10.80 -28.53 -48.36
N VAL A 440 9.73 -27.91 -48.87
CA VAL A 440 8.83 -28.48 -49.91
C VAL A 440 8.24 -27.32 -50.75
N GLU A 441 8.42 -27.42 -52.07
CA GLU A 441 7.86 -26.56 -53.13
C GLU A 441 6.42 -26.94 -53.52
N ALA A 442 5.64 -25.94 -53.93
CA ALA A 442 4.66 -25.93 -55.04
C ALA A 442 4.01 -24.53 -55.05
N GLY A 443 3.74 -23.80 -56.13
CA GLY A 443 3.66 -24.09 -57.55
C GLY A 443 2.47 -23.32 -58.15
N ALA A 444 2.76 -22.24 -58.88
CA ALA A 444 1.99 -21.58 -59.95
C ALA A 444 0.52 -21.09 -59.75
N GLY A 445 0.25 -19.87 -60.23
CA GLY A 445 -1.09 -19.43 -60.60
C GLY A 445 -1.24 -17.91 -60.78
N ALA A 446 -0.98 -17.42 -61.99
CA ALA A 446 -1.30 -16.04 -62.40
C ALA A 446 -2.74 -15.96 -62.93
N SER A 447 -3.48 -14.90 -62.61
CA SER A 447 -4.46 -14.30 -63.53
C SER A 447 -4.80 -12.86 -63.14
N VAL A 448 -5.01 -12.06 -64.19
CA VAL A 448 -5.31 -10.64 -64.23
C VAL A 448 -6.82 -10.41 -64.22
N GLY A 449 -7.29 -9.33 -63.60
CA GLY A 449 -8.67 -8.85 -63.73
C GLY A 449 -8.79 -7.36 -63.36
N VAL A 450 -9.18 -6.54 -64.34
CA VAL A 450 -9.30 -5.07 -64.34
C VAL A 450 -10.73 -4.62 -63.98
N GLY A 451 -10.90 -3.43 -63.39
CA GLY A 451 -12.15 -2.65 -63.35
C GLY A 451 -12.25 -1.73 -62.13
N VAL A 452 -11.69 -0.51 -62.13
CA VAL A 452 -12.32 0.79 -62.50
C VAL A 452 -13.58 1.14 -61.68
N GLY A 453 -13.55 2.28 -60.96
CA GLY A 453 -14.77 3.06 -60.71
C GLY A 453 -14.83 3.89 -59.43
N ALA A 454 -14.29 5.11 -59.48
CA ALA A 454 -14.67 6.39 -58.86
C ALA A 454 -15.66 6.48 -57.66
N GLY A 455 -15.37 7.42 -56.76
CA GLY A 455 -16.38 8.08 -55.93
C GLY A 455 -15.79 8.79 -54.70
N ALA A 456 -15.38 10.05 -54.88
CA ALA A 456 -15.13 10.99 -53.79
C ALA A 456 -16.44 11.66 -53.39
N GLU A 457 -16.65 11.95 -52.11
CA GLU A 457 -17.44 13.10 -51.68
C GLU A 457 -17.07 13.54 -50.25
N GLU A 458 -16.96 14.86 -50.10
CA GLU A 458 -16.72 15.64 -48.89
C GLU A 458 -17.97 15.71 -47.99
N GLY A 459 -17.78 16.10 -46.73
CA GLY A 459 -18.89 16.53 -45.87
C GLY A 459 -18.43 17.01 -44.50
N ALA A 460 -18.09 18.29 -44.41
CA ALA A 460 -17.88 19.04 -43.17
C ALA A 460 -19.21 19.39 -42.48
N GLY A 461 -19.18 19.64 -41.17
CA GLY A 461 -20.28 20.28 -40.44
C GLY A 461 -20.00 20.35 -38.94
N ALA A 462 -19.93 21.56 -38.41
CA ALA A 462 -19.55 21.92 -37.06
C ALA A 462 -20.75 22.43 -36.23
N ASP A 463 -20.53 22.46 -34.91
CA ASP A 463 -20.94 23.49 -33.93
C ASP A 463 -22.36 23.52 -33.32
N GLU A 464 -22.42 24.21 -32.17
CA GLU A 464 -23.50 24.61 -31.26
C GLU A 464 -23.84 23.62 -30.12
N GLY A 465 -24.00 24.04 -28.86
CA GLY A 465 -24.05 25.37 -28.26
C GLY A 465 -24.58 25.26 -26.81
N ALA A 466 -24.13 26.15 -25.94
CA ALA A 466 -24.54 26.27 -24.55
C ALA A 466 -25.98 26.83 -24.39
N GLY A 467 -26.62 26.55 -23.25
CA GLY A 467 -27.87 27.20 -22.84
C GLY A 467 -28.27 26.83 -21.41
N ALA A 468 -28.10 27.78 -20.50
CA ALA A 468 -28.77 27.83 -19.20
C ALA A 468 -30.15 28.50 -19.37
N GLU A 469 -31.16 28.12 -18.58
CA GLU A 469 -32.00 29.05 -17.81
C GLU A 469 -33.07 28.34 -16.95
N GLU A 470 -33.29 29.02 -15.83
CA GLU A 470 -34.26 29.01 -14.75
C GLU A 470 -35.70 28.50 -14.98
N GLY A 471 -36.31 28.08 -13.86
CA GLY A 471 -37.76 27.90 -13.74
C GLY A 471 -38.19 27.60 -12.30
N GLU A 472 -38.55 28.66 -11.56
CA GLU A 472 -39.25 28.61 -10.27
C GLU A 472 -40.65 27.95 -10.40
N GLY A 473 -41.13 27.37 -9.30
CA GLY A 473 -42.51 26.91 -9.18
C GLY A 473 -42.84 26.37 -7.79
N GLU A 474 -43.32 27.25 -6.91
CA GLU A 474 -43.99 26.90 -5.65
C GLU A 474 -45.28 26.09 -5.88
N GLY A 475 -45.58 25.16 -4.97
CA GLY A 475 -46.84 24.43 -4.93
C GLY A 475 -46.99 23.64 -3.63
N VAL A 476 -47.60 24.27 -2.63
CA VAL A 476 -48.04 23.68 -1.36
C VAL A 476 -49.33 22.88 -1.59
N GLU A 477 -49.50 21.81 -0.79
CA GLU A 477 -50.72 21.41 -0.06
C GLU A 477 -51.18 19.92 -0.20
N SER A 478 -51.14 19.27 0.97
CA SER A 478 -52.12 18.31 1.51
C SER A 478 -52.20 16.86 1.00
N GLY A 479 -52.34 15.94 1.95
CA GLY A 479 -52.85 14.58 1.71
C GLY A 479 -52.30 13.53 2.67
N ALA A 480 -52.81 13.51 3.91
CA ALA A 480 -52.60 12.41 4.85
C ALA A 480 -53.52 11.23 4.52
N GLU A 481 -53.02 10.00 4.62
CA GLU A 481 -53.75 8.77 5.00
C GLU A 481 -52.71 7.70 5.40
N ALA A 482 -52.55 7.42 6.68
CA ALA A 482 -53.21 6.32 7.41
C ALA A 482 -52.75 4.91 6.97
N GLY A 483 -51.60 4.47 7.51
CA GLY A 483 -51.16 3.08 7.49
C GLY A 483 -51.17 2.51 8.91
N ALA A 484 -52.08 1.57 9.16
CA ALA A 484 -52.36 0.99 10.45
C ALA A 484 -51.23 0.08 10.99
N VAL A 485 -51.14 0.09 12.32
CA VAL A 485 -50.37 -0.78 13.19
C VAL A 485 -50.85 -2.24 13.05
N ALA A 486 -49.93 -3.17 12.87
CA ALA A 486 -50.15 -4.59 13.15
C ALA A 486 -49.01 -5.12 14.04
N SER A 487 -49.43 -5.70 15.15
CA SER A 487 -48.66 -6.12 16.31
C SER A 487 -47.88 -7.42 16.11
N VAL A 488 -46.64 -7.38 16.62
CA VAL A 488 -45.93 -8.38 17.44
C VAL A 488 -46.56 -9.77 17.58
N GLY A 489 -45.77 -10.77 17.18
CA GLY A 489 -45.86 -12.14 17.66
C GLY A 489 -44.57 -12.89 17.32
N VAL A 490 -43.59 -12.88 18.22
CA VAL A 490 -42.48 -13.84 18.20
C VAL A 490 -42.34 -14.41 19.61
N ASP A 491 -42.59 -15.70 19.67
CA ASP A 491 -42.54 -16.54 20.86
C ASP A 491 -41.09 -16.89 21.20
N ALA A 492 -40.77 -16.94 22.49
CA ALA A 492 -39.45 -17.21 23.02
C ALA A 492 -39.26 -18.72 23.21
N GLY A 493 -38.38 -19.32 22.42
CA GLY A 493 -37.94 -20.71 22.58
C GLY A 493 -36.47 -20.76 22.98
N ALA A 494 -36.21 -21.07 24.25
CA ALA A 494 -34.88 -21.31 24.79
C ALA A 494 -34.32 -22.66 24.30
N THR A 495 -33.07 -22.67 23.82
CA THR A 495 -32.25 -23.88 23.72
C THR A 495 -30.83 -23.58 24.20
N THR A 496 -30.48 -24.21 25.32
CA THR A 496 -29.14 -24.36 25.86
C THR A 496 -28.35 -25.35 24.99
N GLY A 497 -27.18 -24.96 24.50
CA GLY A 497 -26.22 -25.84 23.83
C GLY A 497 -24.83 -25.58 24.36
N ALA A 498 -24.25 -26.59 25.02
CA ALA A 498 -22.93 -26.57 25.62
C ALA A 498 -21.83 -26.44 24.56
N VAL A 499 -20.85 -25.58 24.83
CA VAL A 499 -19.59 -25.51 24.09
C VAL A 499 -18.62 -26.46 24.79
N ALA A 500 -18.16 -27.48 24.07
CA ALA A 500 -17.02 -28.29 24.46
C ALA A 500 -15.77 -27.68 23.83
N GLU A 501 -14.86 -27.19 24.65
CA GLU A 501 -13.51 -26.83 24.25
C GLU A 501 -12.72 -28.11 23.97
N VAL A 502 -12.08 -28.16 22.80
CA VAL A 502 -11.05 -29.16 22.47
C VAL A 502 -9.76 -28.38 22.30
N GLU A 503 -8.87 -28.48 23.29
CA GLU A 503 -7.46 -28.12 23.14
C GLU A 503 -6.79 -29.14 22.22
N ALA A 504 -6.14 -28.68 21.16
CA ALA A 504 -5.25 -29.49 20.34
C ALA A 504 -3.80 -29.09 20.64
N ASP A 505 -3.08 -30.02 21.26
CA ASP A 505 -1.66 -29.99 21.54
C ASP A 505 -0.85 -30.12 20.23
N ALA A 506 -0.08 -29.10 19.88
CA ALA A 506 0.78 -29.07 18.69
C ALA A 506 2.26 -29.03 19.11
N GLY A 507 2.73 -30.13 19.69
CA GLY A 507 4.11 -30.29 20.12
C GLY A 507 4.75 -31.58 19.60
N ALA A 508 4.91 -31.74 18.28
CA ALA A 508 5.80 -32.78 17.71
C ALA A 508 6.07 -32.67 16.19
N THR A 509 6.46 -31.51 15.64
CA THR A 509 6.98 -31.45 14.25
C THR A 509 8.04 -30.36 14.01
N THR A 510 8.68 -29.84 15.07
CA THR A 510 9.72 -28.79 14.98
C THR A 510 11.12 -29.28 15.34
N GLY A 511 11.37 -30.59 15.28
CA GLY A 511 12.66 -31.19 15.66
C GLY A 511 13.59 -31.63 14.53
N VAL A 512 13.13 -31.69 13.27
CA VAL A 512 13.90 -32.36 12.18
C VAL A 512 14.34 -31.40 11.06
N VAL A 513 13.79 -30.19 10.99
CA VAL A 513 14.17 -29.20 9.95
C VAL A 513 15.37 -28.33 10.36
N ALA A 514 15.67 -28.24 11.66
CA ALA A 514 16.72 -27.35 12.17
C ALA A 514 18.15 -27.91 12.05
N GLU A 515 18.35 -29.22 11.90
CA GLU A 515 19.70 -29.82 11.79
C GLU A 515 20.20 -29.98 10.34
N ALA A 516 19.32 -29.93 9.34
CA ALA A 516 19.70 -30.13 7.93
C ALA A 516 20.32 -28.88 7.27
N VAL A 517 20.11 -27.69 7.83
CA VAL A 517 20.66 -26.43 7.28
C VAL A 517 22.11 -26.18 7.77
N ALA A 518 22.57 -26.89 8.81
CA ALA A 518 23.93 -26.74 9.35
C ALA A 518 24.99 -27.61 8.64
N ALA A 519 24.60 -28.54 7.78
CA ALA A 519 25.51 -29.46 7.10
C ALA A 519 25.33 -29.36 5.57
N GLY A 520 25.96 -28.36 4.96
CA GLY A 520 25.90 -28.09 3.52
C GLY A 520 26.05 -29.36 2.66
N ALA A 521 24.93 -29.80 2.09
CA ALA A 521 24.87 -30.80 1.04
C ALA A 521 23.79 -30.38 0.03
N THR A 522 24.25 -30.20 -1.20
CA THR A 522 23.51 -29.78 -2.38
C THR A 522 22.58 -30.86 -2.94
N THR A 523 21.58 -30.40 -3.70
CA THR A 523 20.74 -31.09 -4.69
C THR A 523 19.69 -32.09 -4.18
N GLY A 524 18.42 -31.74 -4.38
CA GLY A 524 17.33 -32.73 -4.50
C GLY A 524 16.24 -32.71 -3.44
N ILE A 525 15.77 -31.56 -2.94
CA ILE A 525 14.56 -31.51 -2.09
C ILE A 525 13.75 -30.25 -2.43
N VAL A 526 13.17 -30.22 -3.63
CA VAL A 526 12.05 -29.30 -3.96
C VAL A 526 10.94 -30.05 -4.73
N ALA A 527 11.18 -31.30 -5.17
CA ALA A 527 10.21 -32.07 -5.96
C ALA A 527 9.31 -33.02 -5.14
N GLU A 528 9.58 -33.25 -3.85
CA GLU A 528 8.84 -34.27 -3.07
C GLU A 528 7.82 -33.69 -2.07
N VAL A 529 7.81 -32.37 -1.84
CA VAL A 529 6.83 -31.75 -0.92
C VAL A 529 5.47 -31.52 -1.60
N VAL A 530 5.42 -31.54 -2.94
CA VAL A 530 4.17 -31.35 -3.70
C VAL A 530 3.39 -32.67 -3.91
N ALA A 531 4.00 -33.84 -3.68
CA ALA A 531 3.37 -35.13 -3.98
C ALA A 531 2.65 -35.80 -2.78
N VAL A 532 2.85 -35.31 -1.54
CA VAL A 532 2.26 -35.93 -0.34
C VAL A 532 0.90 -35.30 0.03
N ALA A 533 0.55 -34.13 -0.52
CA ALA A 533 -0.73 -33.47 -0.26
C ALA A 533 -1.92 -34.05 -1.06
N GLU A 534 -1.69 -34.87 -2.10
CA GLU A 534 -2.76 -35.44 -2.93
C GLU A 534 -3.14 -36.90 -2.60
N ALA A 535 -2.44 -37.56 -1.66
CA ALA A 535 -2.67 -38.98 -1.37
C ALA A 535 -3.57 -39.28 -0.16
N GLU A 536 -3.88 -38.29 0.71
CA GLU A 536 -4.69 -38.52 1.92
C GLU A 536 -6.18 -38.14 1.80
N ALA A 537 -6.70 -37.95 0.58
CA ALA A 537 -8.13 -37.70 0.35
C ALA A 537 -8.92 -38.94 -0.13
N THR A 538 -8.29 -40.11 -0.30
CA THR A 538 -8.98 -41.31 -0.82
C THR A 538 -8.54 -42.63 -0.18
N ALA A 539 -8.88 -42.86 1.09
CA ALA A 539 -9.16 -44.22 1.59
C ALA A 539 -9.84 -44.18 2.97
N GLY A 540 -11.13 -44.49 3.01
CA GLY A 540 -11.82 -44.87 4.24
C GLY A 540 -11.90 -46.40 4.40
N VAL A 541 -12.03 -46.81 5.67
CA VAL A 541 -12.56 -48.08 6.22
C VAL A 541 -11.55 -49.21 6.49
N GLY A 542 -11.40 -49.58 7.77
CA GLY A 542 -11.13 -50.96 8.19
C GLY A 542 -10.35 -51.19 9.50
N ALA A 543 -11.10 -51.43 10.59
CA ALA A 543 -10.84 -52.36 11.71
C ALA A 543 -9.51 -52.36 12.53
N GLY A 544 -9.64 -52.03 13.82
CA GLY A 544 -9.45 -52.97 14.95
C GLY A 544 -8.06 -53.55 15.25
N GLU A 545 -7.49 -53.17 16.39
CA GLU A 545 -6.99 -54.02 17.51
C GLU A 545 -5.96 -53.26 18.35
N GLY A 546 -6.09 -53.35 19.68
CA GLY A 546 -5.36 -52.53 20.64
C GLY A 546 -4.02 -53.09 21.08
N VAL A 547 -3.24 -52.24 21.77
CA VAL A 547 -2.14 -52.64 22.66
C VAL A 547 -2.07 -51.63 23.81
N GLU A 548 -2.21 -52.13 25.04
CA GLU A 548 -1.92 -51.47 26.31
C GLU A 548 -0.42 -51.17 26.47
N VAL A 549 -0.02 -50.03 27.07
CA VAL A 549 1.13 -49.99 27.99
C VAL A 549 0.98 -48.90 29.08
N ASN A 550 0.87 -49.39 30.31
CA ASN A 550 1.14 -48.86 31.66
C ASN A 550 1.44 -47.37 31.96
N GLU A 551 0.66 -46.86 32.92
CA GLU A 551 1.02 -45.82 33.89
C GLU A 551 2.10 -46.31 34.87
N GLU A 552 3.07 -45.46 35.21
CA GLU A 552 3.69 -45.49 36.54
C GLU A 552 4.11 -44.08 37.00
N ALA A 553 3.83 -43.81 38.27
CA ALA A 553 3.73 -42.51 38.91
C ALA A 553 5.07 -41.94 39.41
N VAL A 554 5.19 -40.61 39.44
CA VAL A 554 5.93 -39.91 40.51
C VAL A 554 5.20 -38.62 40.91
N THR A 555 4.56 -38.68 42.06
CA THR A 555 4.13 -37.54 42.87
C THR A 555 5.34 -37.01 43.66
N LYS A 556 5.53 -35.69 43.74
CA LYS A 556 5.91 -35.00 45.00
C LYS A 556 5.73 -33.48 44.94
N THR A 557 5.00 -33.04 45.95
CA THR A 557 4.49 -31.72 46.32
C THR A 557 5.54 -30.82 46.99
N ASN A 558 5.39 -29.49 46.80
CA ASN A 558 5.44 -28.39 47.81
C ASN A 558 6.04 -27.12 47.17
N LEU A 559 5.25 -26.07 46.89
CA LEU A 559 4.83 -24.98 47.80
C LEU A 559 6.00 -24.15 48.34
N HIS A 560 6.23 -22.98 47.74
CA HIS A 560 5.90 -21.70 48.39
C HIS A 560 5.56 -20.61 47.39
#